data_AF-A0A1F6DA81-F1
#
_entry.id   AF-A0A1F6DA81-F1
#
_cell.length_a   1.000
_cell.length_b   1.000
_cell.length_c   1.000
_cell.angle_alpha   90.00
_cell.angle_beta   90.00
_cell.angle_gamma   90.00
#
_symmetry.space_group_name_H-M   'P 1'
#
loop_
_entity.id
_entity.type
_entity.pdbx_description
1 polymer ?
#
loop_
_entity_poly.entity_id
_entity_poly.type
_entity_poly.pdbx_seq_one_letter_code
_entity_poly.pdbx_strand_id
1 'polypeptide(L)'
;MLTIFPEILFLSPLAPFLIRIALAVLFGSVSWSHVQRLDALVRTLAVLEAAIAVLLAVGAWTQPAALVASAIVVLWLALPNMRATAVSTALLALIMALSLVVTGAGAFAFDLPL
;
A
#
# COMPACT_ATOMS: atom_id res chain seq x y z
N MET A 1 -14.48 -13.99 19.73
CA MET A 1 -15.57 -13.35 18.96
C MET A 1 -16.43 -14.45 18.38
N LEU A 2 -17.76 -14.36 18.47
CA LEU A 2 -18.65 -15.30 17.77
C LEU A 2 -18.46 -15.08 16.27
N THR A 3 -17.74 -16.01 15.63
CA THR A 3 -17.56 -16.04 14.18
C THR A 3 -18.27 -17.27 13.64
N ILE A 4 -18.79 -17.17 12.42
CA ILE A 4 -19.43 -18.28 11.72
C ILE A 4 -18.42 -19.41 11.49
N PHE A 5 -17.14 -19.05 11.30
CA PHE A 5 -16.06 -19.99 11.00
C PHE A 5 -14.83 -19.76 11.91
N PRO A 6 -14.85 -20.26 13.16
CA PRO A 6 -13.74 -20.13 14.09
C PRO A 6 -12.46 -20.80 13.60
N GLU A 7 -12.62 -21.90 12.86
CA GLU A 7 -11.52 -22.67 12.25
C GLU A 7 -10.71 -21.87 11.22
N ILE A 8 -11.19 -20.73 10.71
CA ILE A 8 -10.47 -19.91 9.71
C ILE A 8 -9.64 -18.80 10.39
N LEU A 9 -9.89 -18.51 11.67
CA LEU A 9 -9.23 -17.41 12.38
C LEU A 9 -7.70 -17.55 12.47
N PHE A 10 -7.14 -18.75 12.32
CA PHE A 10 -5.68 -18.93 12.24
C PHE A 10 -5.06 -18.21 11.04
N LEU A 11 -5.85 -17.91 9.99
CA LEU A 11 -5.42 -17.12 8.83
C LEU A 11 -5.47 -15.61 9.08
N SER A 12 -5.83 -15.15 10.29
CA SER A 12 -5.88 -13.72 10.60
C SER A 12 -4.57 -12.96 10.27
N PRO A 13 -3.36 -13.50 10.54
CA PRO A 13 -2.11 -12.86 10.15
C PRO A 13 -1.89 -12.76 8.62
N LEU A 14 -2.61 -13.56 7.82
CA LEU A 14 -2.53 -13.52 6.37
C LEU A 14 -3.27 -12.30 5.79
N ALA A 15 -4.25 -11.74 6.49
CA ALA A 15 -5.01 -10.57 6.02
C ALA A 15 -4.10 -9.35 5.74
N PRO A 16 -3.29 -8.85 6.69
CA PRO A 16 -2.33 -7.77 6.42
C PRO A 16 -1.31 -8.13 5.33
N PHE A 17 -0.88 -9.40 5.22
CA PHE A 17 -0.01 -9.82 4.11
C PHE A 17 -0.67 -9.61 2.74
N LEU A 18 -1.93 -10.04 2.57
CA LEU A 18 -2.66 -9.86 1.31
C LEU A 18 -2.84 -8.37 0.97
N ILE A 19 -3.15 -7.54 1.97
CA ILE A 19 -3.28 -6.09 1.78
C ILE A 19 -1.94 -5.49 1.32
N ARG A 20 -0.81 -5.90 1.92
CA ARG A 20 0.53 -5.45 1.51
C ARG A 20 0.83 -5.79 0.06
N ILE A 21 0.60 -7.04 -0.35
CA ILE A 21 0.86 -7.45 -1.73
C ILE A 21 -0.05 -6.71 -2.71
N ALA A 22 -1.32 -6.53 -2.38
CA ALA A 22 -2.25 -5.78 -3.22
C ALA A 22 -1.80 -4.31 -3.41
N LEU A 23 -1.40 -3.64 -2.32
CA LEU A 23 -0.85 -2.29 -2.39
C LEU A 23 0.49 -2.25 -3.13
N ALA A 24 1.39 -3.20 -2.89
CA ALA A 24 2.68 -3.25 -3.58
C ALA A 24 2.52 -3.37 -5.10
N VAL A 25 1.62 -4.24 -5.57
CA VAL A 25 1.31 -4.38 -6.99
C VAL A 25 0.70 -3.08 -7.55
N LEU A 26 -0.24 -2.48 -6.82
CA LEU A 26 -0.86 -1.22 -7.23
C LEU A 26 0.18 -0.10 -7.36
N PHE A 27 0.95 0.17 -6.31
CA PHE A 27 1.98 1.22 -6.30
C PHE A 27 3.08 0.94 -7.34
N GLY A 28 3.46 -0.32 -7.55
CA GLY A 28 4.38 -0.70 -8.62
C GLY A 28 3.84 -0.38 -10.01
N SER A 29 2.56 -0.70 -10.26
CA SER A 29 1.90 -0.39 -11.54
C SER A 29 1.75 1.10 -11.80
N VAL A 30 1.46 1.88 -10.74
CA VAL A 30 1.34 3.35 -10.82
C VAL A 30 2.71 3.98 -11.04
N SER A 31 3.73 3.56 -10.31
CA SER A 31 5.11 4.02 -10.49
C SER A 31 5.59 3.78 -11.92
N TRP A 32 5.32 2.60 -12.49
CA TRP A 32 5.65 2.30 -13.89
C TRP A 32 4.96 3.23 -14.89
N SER A 33 3.73 3.65 -14.58
CA SER A 33 2.99 4.62 -15.40
C SER A 33 3.54 6.05 -15.22
N HIS A 34 3.97 6.42 -14.02
CA HIS A 34 4.51 7.74 -13.71
C HIS A 34 5.93 7.96 -14.23
N VAL A 35 6.80 6.93 -14.25
CA VAL A 35 8.17 7.07 -14.76
C VAL A 35 8.21 7.40 -16.26
N GLN A 36 7.19 6.97 -17.00
CA GLN A 36 7.04 7.25 -18.43
C GLN A 36 6.60 8.68 -18.72
N ARG A 37 6.11 9.43 -17.72
CA ARG A 37 5.73 10.84 -17.89
C ARG A 37 6.98 11.72 -17.94
N LEU A 38 6.90 12.81 -18.70
CA LEU A 38 8.01 13.77 -18.87
C LEU A 38 8.11 14.77 -17.70
N ASP A 39 7.07 14.89 -16.89
CA ASP A 39 7.02 15.78 -15.73
C ASP A 39 7.98 15.31 -14.62
N ALA A 40 8.90 16.19 -14.22
CA ALA A 40 9.89 15.91 -13.19
C ALA A 40 9.27 15.62 -11.82
N LEU A 41 8.22 16.35 -11.42
CA LEU A 41 7.54 16.12 -10.14
C LEU A 41 6.88 14.75 -10.12
N VAL A 42 6.22 14.37 -11.21
CA VAL A 42 5.58 13.05 -11.33
C VAL A 42 6.61 11.92 -11.33
N ARG A 43 7.80 12.14 -11.91
CA ARG A 43 8.91 11.18 -11.81
C ARG A 43 9.47 11.04 -10.41
N THR A 44 9.60 12.14 -9.66
CA THR A 44 10.02 12.05 -8.24
C THR A 44 9.02 11.26 -7.42
N LEU A 45 7.72 11.46 -7.67
CA LEU A 45 6.66 10.67 -7.05
C LEU A 45 6.75 9.20 -7.46
N ALA A 46 7.06 8.88 -8.73
CA ALA A 46 7.24 7.53 -9.21
C ALA A 46 8.33 6.75 -8.44
N VAL A 47 9.46 7.39 -8.15
CA VAL A 47 10.54 6.77 -7.36
C VAL A 47 10.08 6.47 -5.93
N LEU A 48 9.32 7.40 -5.33
CA LEU A 48 8.80 7.25 -3.99
C LEU A 48 7.73 6.13 -3.94
N GLU A 49 6.84 6.07 -4.93
CA GLU A 49 5.86 4.99 -5.11
C GLU A 49 6.53 3.63 -5.31
N ALA A 50 7.61 3.55 -6.09
CA ALA A 50 8.37 2.31 -6.26
C ALA A 50 9.03 1.85 -4.95
N ALA A 51 9.65 2.77 -4.21
CA ALA A 51 10.24 2.46 -2.92
C ALA A 51 9.19 1.92 -1.93
N ILE A 52 8.01 2.55 -1.87
CA ILE A 52 6.88 2.09 -1.04
C ILE A 52 6.36 0.73 -1.50
N ALA A 53 6.26 0.48 -2.81
CA ALA A 53 5.86 -0.83 -3.33
C ALA A 53 6.80 -1.94 -2.85
N VAL A 54 8.13 -1.70 -2.91
CA VAL A 54 9.14 -2.66 -2.45
C VAL A 54 9.06 -2.87 -0.93
N LEU A 55 8.97 -1.78 -0.15
CA LEU A 55 8.86 -1.86 1.32
C LEU A 55 7.64 -2.67 1.75
N LEU A 56 6.48 -2.43 1.13
CA LEU A 56 5.25 -3.18 1.42
C LEU A 56 5.35 -4.65 0.98
N ALA A 57 5.92 -4.92 -0.20
CA ALA A 57 6.09 -6.29 -0.70
C ALA A 57 6.96 -7.14 0.23
N VAL A 58 8.13 -6.62 0.62
CA VAL A 58 9.06 -7.28 1.54
C VAL A 58 8.51 -7.29 2.97
N GLY A 59 7.64 -6.34 3.30
CA GLY A 59 7.10 -6.18 4.65
C GLY A 59 8.13 -5.61 5.61
N ALA A 60 8.93 -4.64 5.14
CA ALA A 60 9.87 -3.88 5.96
C ALA A 60 9.30 -2.50 6.29
N TRP A 61 9.41 -2.08 7.54
CA TRP A 61 8.85 -0.83 8.06
C TRP A 61 7.40 -0.61 7.63
N THR A 62 6.57 -1.63 7.83
CA THR A 62 5.22 -1.70 7.25
C THR A 62 4.31 -0.58 7.70
N GLN A 63 4.35 -0.20 8.97
CA GLN A 63 3.54 0.92 9.48
C GLN A 63 4.00 2.28 8.90
N PRO A 64 5.30 2.65 8.94
CA PRO A 64 5.79 3.83 8.22
C PRO A 64 5.48 3.82 6.72
N ALA A 65 5.69 2.70 6.04
CA ALA A 65 5.41 2.55 4.62
C ALA A 65 3.92 2.74 4.32
N ALA A 66 3.03 2.20 5.16
CA ALA A 66 1.58 2.39 5.05
C ALA A 66 1.15 3.84 5.29
N LEU A 67 1.78 4.55 6.23
CA LEU A 67 1.53 5.98 6.45
C LEU A 67 1.91 6.79 5.21
N VAL A 68 3.12 6.58 4.67
CA VAL A 68 3.55 7.27 3.45
C VAL A 68 2.67 6.89 2.26
N ALA A 69 2.30 5.62 2.10
CA ALA A 69 1.35 5.18 1.08
C ALA A 69 0.01 5.92 1.18
N SER A 70 -0.56 6.04 2.39
CA SER A 70 -1.81 6.78 2.60
C SER A 70 -1.69 8.26 2.22
N ALA A 71 -0.56 8.91 2.55
CA ALA A 71 -0.30 10.30 2.15
C ALA A 71 -0.21 10.46 0.62
N ILE A 72 0.47 9.53 -0.07
CA ILE A 72 0.55 9.53 -1.55
C ILE A 72 -0.84 9.36 -2.17
N VAL A 73 -1.66 8.45 -1.64
CA VAL A 73 -3.02 8.24 -2.15
C VAL A 73 -3.90 9.47 -1.92
N VAL A 74 -3.79 10.13 -0.77
CA VAL A 74 -4.44 11.42 -0.52
C VAL A 74 -4.00 12.46 -1.55
N LEU A 75 -2.71 12.50 -1.90
CA LEU A 75 -2.20 13.37 -2.95
C LEU A 75 -2.83 13.06 -4.31
N TRP A 76 -2.97 11.79 -4.70
CA TRP A 76 -3.68 11.39 -5.93
C TRP A 76 -5.16 11.79 -5.95
N LEU A 77 -5.81 11.82 -4.78
CA LEU A 77 -7.20 12.24 -4.64
C LEU A 77 -7.33 13.77 -4.71
N ALA A 78 -6.40 14.50 -4.08
CA ALA A 78 -6.37 15.95 -4.04
C ALA A 78 -5.90 16.59 -5.37
N LEU A 79 -4.97 15.92 -6.07
CA LEU A 79 -4.36 16.40 -7.32
C LEU A 79 -4.64 15.41 -8.46
N PRO A 80 -5.79 15.54 -9.17
CA PRO A 80 -6.19 14.59 -10.22
C PRO A 80 -5.17 14.42 -11.34
N ASN A 81 -4.36 15.43 -11.64
CA ASN A 81 -3.32 15.39 -12.67
C ASN A 81 -2.19 14.38 -12.33
N MET A 82 -1.97 14.10 -11.05
CA MET A 82 -0.96 13.16 -10.55
C MET A 82 -1.51 11.75 -10.33
N ARG A 83 -2.78 11.50 -10.65
CA ARG A 83 -3.42 10.19 -10.47
C ARG A 83 -3.32 9.36 -11.74
N ALA A 84 -2.78 8.14 -11.64
CA ALA A 84 -2.73 7.18 -12.73
C ALA A 84 -3.89 6.16 -12.72
N THR A 85 -4.71 6.15 -11.68
CA THR A 85 -5.77 5.13 -11.48
C THR A 85 -7.17 5.75 -11.39
N ALA A 86 -8.20 4.91 -11.43
CA ALA A 86 -9.56 5.33 -11.12
C ALA A 86 -9.68 5.82 -9.66
N VAL A 87 -10.65 6.70 -9.40
CA VAL A 87 -10.93 7.24 -8.05
C VAL A 87 -11.33 6.12 -7.09
N SER A 88 -12.12 5.15 -7.56
CA SER A 88 -12.51 3.97 -6.77
C SER A 88 -11.30 3.16 -6.31
N THR A 89 -10.34 2.93 -7.21
CA THR A 89 -9.08 2.24 -6.88
C THR A 89 -8.26 3.03 -5.87
N ALA A 90 -8.17 4.35 -6.01
CA ALA A 90 -7.46 5.21 -5.07
C ALA A 90 -8.13 5.19 -3.68
N LEU A 91 -9.45 5.30 -3.59
CA LEU A 91 -10.17 5.20 -2.31
C LEU A 91 -9.98 3.84 -1.64
N LEU A 92 -10.03 2.75 -2.40
CA LEU A 92 -9.78 1.41 -1.87
C LEU A 92 -8.33 1.28 -1.37
N ALA A 93 -7.36 1.81 -2.12
CA ALA A 93 -5.96 1.85 -1.71
C ALA A 93 -5.76 2.63 -0.42
N LEU A 94 -6.47 3.75 -0.24
CA LEU A 94 -6.42 4.54 0.99
C LEU A 94 -6.91 3.73 2.18
N ILE A 95 -8.06 3.08 2.07
CA ILE A 95 -8.64 2.27 3.15
C ILE A 95 -7.70 1.10 3.48
N MET A 96 -7.15 0.43 2.47
CA MET A 96 -6.17 -0.64 2.64
C MET A 96 -4.89 -0.15 3.37
N ALA A 97 -4.35 1.00 2.98
CA ALA A 97 -3.17 1.57 3.61
C ALA A 97 -3.45 1.93 5.08
N LEU A 98 -4.58 2.60 5.36
CA LEU A 98 -4.99 2.90 6.74
C LEU A 98 -5.23 1.63 7.57
N SER A 99 -5.76 0.57 6.96
CA SER A 99 -5.90 -0.73 7.61
C SER A 99 -4.54 -1.31 8.03
N LEU A 100 -3.50 -1.19 7.20
CA LEU A 100 -2.13 -1.62 7.54
C LEU A 100 -1.48 -0.77 8.64
N VAL A 101 -1.79 0.52 8.74
CA VAL A 101 -1.31 1.35 9.85
C VAL A 101 -1.76 0.75 11.19
N VAL A 102 -3.00 0.27 11.26
CA VAL A 102 -3.60 -0.29 12.48
C VAL A 102 -3.23 -1.77 12.69
N THR A 103 -3.19 -2.56 11.62
CA THR A 103 -2.99 -4.02 11.71
C THR A 103 -1.53 -4.46 11.66
N GLY A 104 -0.62 -3.59 11.19
CA GLY A 104 0.81 -3.86 11.13
C GLY A 104 1.23 -4.78 9.98
N ALA A 105 2.35 -5.47 10.18
CA ALA A 105 3.08 -6.15 9.11
C ALA A 105 2.46 -7.48 8.64
N GLY A 106 1.79 -8.20 9.53
CA GLY A 106 1.24 -9.52 9.22
C GLY A 106 2.28 -10.63 9.07
N ALA A 107 1.84 -11.76 8.51
CA ALA A 107 2.70 -12.89 8.22
C ALA A 107 3.78 -12.55 7.17
N PHE A 108 4.92 -13.25 7.24
CA PHE A 108 6.04 -13.15 6.29
C PHE A 108 6.65 -11.76 6.12
N ALA A 109 6.44 -10.87 7.09
CA ALA A 109 7.09 -9.58 7.08
C ALA A 109 8.56 -9.72 7.54
N PHE A 110 9.45 -9.00 6.87
CA PHE A 110 10.84 -8.82 7.33
C PHE A 110 10.98 -7.82 8.48
N ASP A 111 9.91 -7.11 8.83
CA ASP A 111 9.88 -6.25 10.01
C ASP A 111 10.37 -7.03 11.23
N LEU A 112 11.39 -6.48 11.89
CA LEU A 112 11.82 -6.96 13.18
C LEU A 112 10.68 -6.68 14.17
N PRO A 113 10.29 -7.65 15.02
CA PRO A 113 9.45 -7.32 16.16
C PRO A 113 10.25 -6.32 17.02
N LEU A 114 9.85 -5.05 17.00
CA LEU A 114 10.31 -4.06 17.97
C LEU A 114 9.74 -4.43 19.35
#